data_AF-A0A0Y5FWU0-F1
#
_entry.id   AF-A0A0Y5FWU0-F1
#
_cell.length_a   1.000
_cell.length_b   1.000
_cell.length_c   1.000
_cell.angle_alpha   90.00
_cell.angle_beta   90.00
_cell.angle_gamma   90.00
#
_symmetry.space_group_name_H-M   'P 1'
#
loop_
_entity.id
_entity.type
_entity.pdbx_description
1 polymer ?
#
loop_
_entity_poly.entity_id
_entity_poly.type
_entity_poly.pdbx_seq_one_letter_code
_entity_poly.pdbx_strand_id
1 'polypeptide(L)'
;MSTKVDNIFLIEGSKESVAEAAKLILFRSHAYPEHRAFDFDRIVPLPENITSDLTKQRIEAWGSSFSPCPTETFVTQREGFIEICFLTGLAPPFGIYRKLAEIFANLDVCFTAKYINQYGSFGGRYEYRNSVLYHCLCEMADIRKFGIAEFDIWYEGLSDRLESDGYLVED
;
A
#
# COMPACT_ATOMS: atom_id res chain seq x y z
N MET A 1 3.56 -17.69 -10.61
CA MET A 1 3.72 -17.59 -9.15
C MET A 1 3.02 -16.30 -8.75
N SER A 2 1.94 -16.37 -7.96
CA SER A 2 1.32 -15.18 -7.38
C SER A 2 2.31 -14.59 -6.37
N THR A 3 2.80 -13.39 -6.66
CA THR A 3 3.64 -12.65 -5.73
C THR A 3 2.74 -12.22 -4.57
N LYS A 4 2.90 -12.86 -3.41
CA LYS A 4 2.11 -12.55 -2.20
C LYS A 4 2.52 -11.18 -1.65
N VAL A 5 1.93 -10.11 -2.19
CA VAL A 5 2.02 -8.74 -1.64
C VAL A 5 0.77 -8.44 -0.83
N ASP A 6 0.87 -7.49 0.10
CA ASP A 6 -0.27 -7.02 0.93
C ASP A 6 -0.70 -5.59 0.58
N ASN A 7 0.01 -4.92 -0.34
CA ASN A 7 -0.31 -3.60 -0.87
C ASN A 7 -0.13 -3.53 -2.39
N ILE A 8 -1.06 -2.85 -3.05
CA ILE A 8 -1.01 -2.48 -4.48
C ILE A 8 -1.29 -0.97 -4.57
N PHE A 9 -0.31 -0.22 -5.07
CA PHE A 9 -0.39 1.23 -5.19
C PHE A 9 -0.38 1.66 -6.66
N LEU A 10 -1.48 2.27 -7.09
CA LEU A 10 -1.76 2.66 -8.46
C LEU A 10 -1.77 4.18 -8.57
N ILE A 11 -1.07 4.73 -9.57
CA ILE A 11 -1.08 6.17 -9.90
C ILE A 11 -1.49 6.31 -11.36
N GLU A 12 -2.46 7.19 -11.61
CA GLU A 12 -3.02 7.45 -12.93
C GLU A 12 -3.10 8.95 -13.20
N GLY A 13 -2.88 9.36 -14.44
CA GLY A 13 -2.95 10.76 -14.85
C GLY A 13 -2.38 10.99 -16.25
N SER A 14 -2.09 12.25 -16.57
CA SER A 14 -1.36 12.58 -17.80
C SER A 14 0.05 11.97 -17.81
N LYS A 15 0.58 11.69 -19.00
CA LYS A 15 1.93 11.13 -19.19
C LYS A 15 2.99 11.95 -18.44
N GLU A 16 2.90 13.27 -18.55
CA GLU A 16 3.82 14.23 -17.94
C GLU A 16 3.72 14.19 -16.41
N SER A 17 2.49 14.23 -15.87
CA SER A 17 2.27 14.24 -14.41
C SER A 17 2.68 12.92 -13.77
N VAL A 18 2.41 11.79 -14.42
CA VAL A 18 2.84 10.47 -13.93
C VAL A 18 4.36 10.31 -14.04
N ALA A 19 4.99 10.81 -15.10
CA ALA A 19 6.44 10.82 -15.19
C ALA A 19 7.09 11.67 -14.08
N GLU A 20 6.47 12.79 -13.70
CA GLU A 20 6.92 13.61 -12.58
C GLU A 20 6.70 12.90 -11.23
N ALA A 21 5.53 12.32 -11.02
CA ALA A 21 5.24 11.50 -9.83
C ALA A 21 6.28 10.38 -9.65
N ALA A 22 6.65 9.68 -10.73
CA ALA A 22 7.68 8.65 -10.70
C ALA A 22 9.02 9.16 -10.17
N LYS A 23 9.47 10.36 -10.58
CA LYS A 23 10.76 10.93 -10.12
C LYS A 23 10.77 11.23 -8.63
N LEU A 24 9.60 11.55 -8.07
CA LEU A 24 9.46 11.94 -6.67
C LEU A 24 9.42 10.74 -5.72
N ILE A 25 9.00 9.56 -6.19
CA ILE A 25 8.71 8.42 -5.30
C ILE A 25 9.48 7.14 -5.64
N LEU A 26 10.01 7.02 -6.87
CA LEU A 26 10.77 5.86 -7.29
C LEU A 26 12.26 6.19 -7.31
N PHE A 27 13.01 5.47 -6.50
CA PHE A 27 14.43 5.67 -6.33
C PHE A 27 15.22 4.50 -6.91
N ARG A 28 16.51 4.69 -7.17
CA ARG A 28 17.42 3.56 -7.37
C ARG A 28 17.87 3.04 -6.01
N SER A 29 17.70 1.75 -5.78
CA SER A 29 18.25 1.12 -4.59
C SER A 29 19.79 1.15 -4.66
N HIS A 30 20.45 1.50 -3.55
CA HIS A 30 21.90 1.44 -3.49
C HIS A 30 22.41 0.00 -3.37
N ALA A 31 21.67 -0.84 -2.63
CA ALA A 31 22.00 -2.25 -2.43
C ALA A 31 21.63 -3.13 -3.63
N TYR A 32 20.65 -2.70 -4.44
CA TYR A 32 20.10 -3.44 -5.57
C TYR A 32 19.90 -2.50 -6.79
N PRO A 33 20.98 -2.03 -7.44
CA PRO A 33 20.92 -0.96 -8.45
C PRO A 33 20.03 -1.24 -9.67
N GLU A 34 19.78 -2.51 -9.96
CA GLU A 34 18.89 -3.02 -11.00
C GLU A 34 17.40 -2.93 -10.64
N HIS A 35 17.08 -2.73 -9.36
CA HIS A 35 15.72 -2.60 -8.85
C HIS A 35 15.36 -1.13 -8.56
N ARG A 36 14.11 -0.78 -8.89
CA ARG A 36 13.50 0.46 -8.40
C ARG A 36 13.00 0.25 -6.98
N ALA A 37 13.28 1.22 -6.11
CA ALA A 37 12.85 1.23 -4.73
C ALA A 37 11.70 2.20 -4.52
N PHE A 38 10.67 1.75 -3.81
CA PHE A 38 9.65 2.60 -3.20
C PHE A 38 10.00 2.76 -1.72
N ASP A 39 10.82 3.76 -1.42
CA ASP A 39 11.51 3.88 -0.14
C ASP A 39 10.79 4.86 0.78
N PHE A 40 10.20 4.33 1.85
CA PHE A 40 9.44 5.10 2.82
C PHE A 40 10.28 6.17 3.52
N ASP A 41 11.56 5.90 3.79
CA ASP A 41 12.42 6.86 4.49
C ASP A 41 12.76 8.07 3.61
N ARG A 42 12.77 7.90 2.29
CA ARG A 42 12.93 9.04 1.36
C ARG A 42 11.66 9.87 1.19
N ILE A 43 10.49 9.31 1.51
CA ILE A 43 9.20 10.00 1.42
C ILE A 43 8.86 10.68 2.74
N VAL A 44 8.95 9.93 3.84
CA VAL A 44 8.77 10.40 5.22
C VAL A 44 10.01 9.98 6.01
N PRO A 45 11.05 10.83 6.09
CA PRO A 45 12.26 10.51 6.85
C PRO A 45 11.95 10.30 8.32
N LEU A 46 12.55 9.27 8.92
CA LEU A 46 12.54 9.13 10.37
C LEU A 46 13.43 10.19 11.03
N PRO A 47 13.19 10.54 12.30
CA PRO A 47 14.07 11.44 13.03
C PRO A 47 15.52 10.90 13.10
N GLU A 48 16.51 11.79 12.98
CA GLU A 48 17.93 11.43 13.06
C GLU A 48 18.31 10.75 14.40
N ASN A 49 17.57 11.08 15.47
CA ASN A 49 17.72 10.49 16.79
C ASN A 49 16.91 9.18 16.89
N ILE A 50 17.40 8.13 16.23
CA ILE A 50 16.81 6.78 16.34
C ILE A 50 16.86 6.36 17.80
N THR A 51 15.68 6.17 18.40
CA THR A 51 15.58 5.69 19.79
C THR A 51 15.75 4.17 19.83
N SER A 52 15.77 3.58 21.04
CA SER A 52 15.83 2.12 21.20
C SER A 52 14.60 1.38 20.61
N ASP A 53 13.53 2.08 20.26
CA ASP A 53 12.31 1.50 19.67
C ASP A 53 12.01 2.07 18.27
N LEU A 54 12.88 1.70 17.33
CA LEU A 54 12.76 2.05 15.91
C LEU A 54 11.46 1.51 15.28
N THR A 55 10.98 0.35 15.72
CA THR A 55 9.72 -0.24 15.22
C THR A 55 8.54 0.66 15.53
N LYS A 56 8.42 1.13 16.78
CA LYS A 56 7.35 2.05 17.16
C LYS A 56 7.42 3.36 16.37
N GLN A 57 8.60 3.95 16.21
CA GLN A 57 8.76 5.18 15.42
C GLN A 57 8.31 5.02 13.97
N ARG A 58 8.63 3.88 13.35
CA ARG A 58 8.18 3.56 11.99
C ARG A 58 6.66 3.39 11.90
N ILE A 59 6.05 2.70 12.86
CA ILE A 59 4.60 2.55 12.90
C ILE A 59 3.92 3.91 13.06
N GLU A 60 4.44 4.78 13.93
CA GLU A 60 3.90 6.13 14.13
C GLU A 60 4.07 7.03 12.90
N ALA A 61 5.23 6.96 12.23
CA ALA A 61 5.53 7.81 11.07
C ALA A 61 4.88 7.31 9.77
N TRP A 62 4.94 6.01 9.53
CA TRP A 62 4.59 5.39 8.27
C TRP A 62 3.27 4.63 8.34
N GLY A 63 2.91 4.08 9.50
CA GLY A 63 1.88 3.04 9.62
C GLY A 63 2.39 1.63 9.32
N SER A 64 3.71 1.46 9.17
CA SER A 64 4.38 0.19 8.85
C SER A 64 5.60 0.01 9.74
N SER A 65 5.95 -1.24 10.08
CA SER A 65 7.15 -1.55 10.87
C SER A 65 8.45 -1.54 10.06
N PHE A 66 8.35 -1.53 8.73
CA PHE A 66 9.48 -1.49 7.80
C PHE A 66 9.14 -0.77 6.49
N SER A 67 10.19 -0.31 5.80
CA SER A 67 10.11 0.17 4.43
C SER A 67 10.13 -1.02 3.47
N PRO A 68 9.41 -0.99 2.33
CA PRO A 68 9.41 -2.07 1.34
C PRO A 68 10.82 -2.47 0.90
N CYS A 69 11.09 -3.77 0.90
CA CYS A 69 12.36 -4.29 0.38
C CYS A 69 12.39 -4.13 -1.15
N PRO A 70 13.44 -3.53 -1.75
CA PRO A 70 13.51 -3.33 -3.20
C PRO A 70 13.44 -4.63 -4.01
N THR A 71 13.93 -5.76 -3.49
CA THR A 71 13.88 -7.06 -4.17
C THR A 71 12.50 -7.71 -4.10
N GLU A 72 11.62 -7.22 -3.22
CA GLU A 72 10.24 -7.68 -3.03
C GLU A 72 9.22 -6.59 -3.41
N THR A 73 9.69 -5.53 -4.07
CA THR A 73 8.88 -4.44 -4.62
C THR A 73 8.84 -4.59 -6.13
N PHE A 74 7.64 -4.65 -6.68
CA PHE A 74 7.41 -4.83 -8.11
C PHE A 74 6.83 -3.55 -8.68
N VAL A 75 7.52 -2.96 -9.65
CA VAL A 75 7.12 -1.69 -10.25
C VAL A 75 6.82 -1.89 -11.71
N THR A 76 5.58 -1.62 -12.10
CA THR A 76 5.17 -1.53 -13.51
C THR A 76 4.95 -0.06 -13.85
N GLN A 77 5.71 0.47 -14.82
CA GLN A 77 5.51 1.84 -15.31
C GLN A 77 5.15 1.82 -16.80
N ARG A 78 4.10 2.57 -17.15
CA ARG A 78 3.63 2.80 -18.53
C ARG A 78 3.29 4.28 -18.71
N GLU A 79 2.95 4.69 -19.93
CA GLU A 79 2.49 6.06 -20.16
C GLU A 79 1.19 6.31 -19.39
N GLY A 80 1.17 7.34 -18.53
CA GLY A 80 0.00 7.71 -17.73
C GLY A 80 -0.34 6.74 -16.59
N PHE A 81 0.53 5.77 -16.27
CA PHE A 81 0.27 4.76 -15.25
C PHE A 81 1.52 4.27 -14.52
N ILE A 82 1.44 4.16 -13.19
CA ILE A 82 2.41 3.45 -12.34
C ILE A 82 1.65 2.49 -11.42
N GLU A 83 2.13 1.27 -11.31
CA GLU A 83 1.73 0.30 -10.29
C GLU A 83 2.97 -0.10 -9.47
N ILE A 84 2.81 -0.09 -8.15
CA ILE A 84 3.81 -0.54 -7.19
C ILE A 84 3.17 -1.57 -6.27
N CYS A 85 3.64 -2.80 -6.32
CA CYS A 85 3.20 -3.89 -5.47
C CYS A 85 4.29 -4.20 -4.43
N PHE A 86 3.94 -4.23 -3.15
CA PHE A 86 4.92 -4.35 -2.06
C PHE A 86 4.34 -4.92 -0.76
N LEU A 87 5.24 -5.22 0.18
CA LEU A 87 4.93 -5.70 1.52
C LEU A 87 5.12 -4.63 2.59
N THR A 88 4.21 -4.56 3.58
CA THR A 88 4.36 -3.70 4.79
C THR A 88 4.17 -4.42 6.11
N GLY A 89 3.85 -5.72 6.09
CA GLY A 89 3.73 -6.48 7.32
C GLY A 89 2.50 -6.05 8.11
N LEU A 90 1.35 -6.17 7.45
CA LEU A 90 0.02 -6.29 8.08
C LEU A 90 -0.72 -4.97 8.41
N ALA A 91 -0.20 -3.80 8.06
CA ALA A 91 -0.96 -2.55 8.10
C ALA A 91 -0.65 -1.66 6.89
N PRO A 92 -1.65 -0.95 6.33
CA PRO A 92 -1.39 -0.02 5.26
C PRO A 92 -0.49 1.12 5.78
N PRO A 93 0.50 1.56 4.98
CA PRO A 93 1.39 2.64 5.36
C PRO A 93 0.68 4.00 5.21
N PHE A 94 -0.33 4.27 6.04
CA PHE A 94 -1.16 5.48 5.97
C PHE A 94 -0.35 6.78 6.00
N GLY A 95 0.70 6.84 6.82
CA GLY A 95 1.58 8.00 6.91
C GLY A 95 2.25 8.33 5.57
N ILE A 96 2.60 7.30 4.81
CA ILE A 96 3.15 7.43 3.45
C ILE A 96 2.08 7.92 2.49
N TYR A 97 0.88 7.34 2.47
CA TYR A 97 -0.19 7.78 1.56
C TYR A 97 -0.62 9.23 1.81
N ARG A 98 -0.68 9.65 3.08
CA ARG A 98 -0.93 11.05 3.43
C ARG A 98 0.16 11.96 2.86
N LYS A 99 1.43 11.58 3.00
CA LYS A 99 2.53 12.39 2.47
C LYS A 99 2.50 12.45 0.94
N LEU A 100 2.16 11.35 0.28
CA LEU A 100 2.00 11.31 -1.17
C LEU A 100 0.87 12.22 -1.66
N ALA A 101 -0.25 12.30 -0.94
CA ALA A 101 -1.32 13.25 -1.25
C ALA A 101 -0.86 14.72 -1.17
N GLU A 102 0.06 15.06 -0.26
CA GLU A 102 0.69 16.39 -0.21
C GLU A 102 1.64 16.61 -1.40
N ILE A 103 2.50 15.64 -1.70
CA ILE A 103 3.46 15.71 -2.81
C ILE A 103 2.73 15.87 -4.15
N PHE A 104 1.62 15.15 -4.32
CA PHE A 104 0.83 15.15 -5.55
C PHE A 104 -0.23 16.26 -5.62
N ALA A 105 -0.35 17.11 -4.60
CA ALA A 105 -1.32 18.21 -4.58
C ALA A 105 -1.21 19.17 -5.76
N ASN A 106 -0.03 19.28 -6.36
CA ASN A 106 0.24 20.13 -7.52
C ASN A 106 0.43 19.34 -8.82
N LEU A 107 0.18 18.03 -8.81
CA LEU A 107 0.25 17.17 -9.99
C LEU A 107 -1.15 16.76 -10.40
N ASP A 108 -1.39 16.70 -11.71
CA ASP A 108 -2.63 16.16 -12.28
C ASP A 108 -2.58 14.63 -12.28
N VAL A 109 -2.64 14.06 -11.07
CA VAL A 109 -2.68 12.61 -10.82
C VAL A 109 -3.73 12.24 -9.79
N CYS A 110 -4.28 11.05 -9.94
CA CYS A 110 -5.02 10.34 -8.91
C CYS A 110 -4.22 9.12 -8.47
N PHE A 111 -4.46 8.64 -7.25
CA PHE A 111 -3.93 7.34 -6.85
C PHE A 111 -4.96 6.48 -6.13
N THR A 112 -4.79 5.18 -6.24
CA THR A 112 -5.51 4.18 -5.45
C THR A 112 -4.51 3.26 -4.76
N ALA A 113 -4.54 3.21 -3.44
CA ALA A 113 -3.72 2.29 -2.65
C ALA A 113 -4.62 1.20 -2.06
N LYS A 114 -4.61 0.01 -2.64
CA LYS A 114 -5.32 -1.17 -2.15
C LYS A 114 -4.44 -1.89 -1.13
N TYR A 115 -5.03 -2.37 -0.06
CA TYR A 115 -4.29 -3.14 0.95
C TYR A 115 -5.16 -4.23 1.57
N ILE A 116 -4.50 -5.27 2.08
CA ILE A 116 -5.16 -6.35 2.80
C ILE A 116 -4.28 -6.89 3.93
N ASN A 117 -4.86 -7.11 5.11
CA ASN A 117 -4.21 -7.85 6.18
C ASN A 117 -4.88 -9.21 6.35
N GLN A 118 -4.21 -10.24 5.84
CA GLN A 118 -4.67 -11.63 5.89
C GLN A 118 -4.87 -12.19 7.30
N TYR A 119 -4.13 -11.71 8.30
CA TYR A 119 -4.23 -12.21 9.68
C TYR A 119 -5.15 -11.35 10.54
N GLY A 120 -5.23 -10.05 10.24
CA GLY A 120 -6.10 -9.09 10.91
C GLY A 120 -7.53 -9.09 10.40
N SER A 121 -7.82 -9.76 9.28
CA SER A 121 -9.16 -9.82 8.67
C SER A 121 -9.71 -8.42 8.38
N PHE A 122 -8.89 -7.54 7.81
CA PHE A 122 -9.34 -6.24 7.31
C PHE A 122 -8.62 -5.90 6.00
N GLY A 123 -9.28 -5.11 5.17
CA GLY A 123 -8.77 -4.66 3.89
C GLY A 123 -9.52 -3.43 3.43
N GLY A 124 -9.04 -2.82 2.37
CA GLY A 124 -9.67 -1.63 1.82
C GLY A 124 -8.78 -0.92 0.84
N ARG A 125 -9.10 0.35 0.63
CA ARG A 125 -8.32 1.20 -0.24
C ARG A 125 -8.29 2.64 0.24
N TYR A 126 -7.19 3.32 -0.06
CA TYR A 126 -7.13 4.77 -0.03
C TYR A 126 -7.25 5.29 -1.46
N GLU A 127 -8.07 6.30 -1.66
CA GLU A 127 -8.27 6.95 -2.96
C GLU A 127 -7.90 8.42 -2.84
N TYR A 128 -6.96 8.88 -3.65
CA TYR A 128 -6.64 10.28 -3.80
C TYR A 128 -7.18 10.79 -5.12
N ARG A 129 -8.08 11.77 -5.04
CA ARG A 129 -8.65 12.46 -6.20
C ARG A 129 -9.12 13.84 -5.80
N ASN A 130 -9.06 14.80 -6.72
CA ASN A 130 -9.49 16.18 -6.48
C ASN A 130 -8.88 16.78 -5.21
N SER A 131 -7.59 16.51 -4.98
CA SER A 131 -6.84 16.97 -3.80
C SER A 131 -7.37 16.48 -2.44
N VAL A 132 -8.18 15.43 -2.42
CA VAL A 132 -8.71 14.82 -1.19
C VAL A 132 -8.32 13.35 -1.13
N LEU A 133 -7.86 12.91 0.04
CA LEU A 133 -7.55 11.52 0.35
C LEU A 133 -8.73 10.89 1.11
N TYR A 134 -9.34 9.88 0.51
CA TYR A 134 -10.44 9.11 1.07
C TYR A 134 -9.93 7.77 1.60
N HIS A 135 -10.51 7.30 2.69
CA HIS A 135 -10.28 5.96 3.21
C HIS A 135 -11.56 5.12 3.07
N CYS A 136 -11.50 4.11 2.21
CA CYS A 136 -12.62 3.23 1.88
C CYS A 136 -12.33 1.84 2.44
N LEU A 137 -12.83 1.56 3.64
CA LEU A 137 -12.72 0.25 4.27
C LEU A 137 -13.65 -0.76 3.58
N CYS A 138 -13.19 -2.00 3.44
CA CYS A 138 -14.06 -3.10 3.06
C CYS A 138 -14.94 -3.50 4.26
N GLU A 139 -16.21 -3.76 3.98
CA GLU A 139 -17.09 -4.44 4.93
C GLU A 139 -16.55 -5.84 5.24
N MET A 140 -16.73 -6.31 6.48
CA MET A 140 -16.17 -7.60 6.92
C MET A 140 -16.59 -8.76 6.02
N ALA A 141 -17.84 -8.77 5.57
CA ALA A 141 -18.41 -9.80 4.70
C ALA A 141 -17.76 -9.84 3.30
N ASP A 142 -17.16 -8.74 2.84
CA ASP A 142 -16.62 -8.62 1.47
C ASP A 142 -15.09 -8.71 1.39
N ILE A 143 -14.38 -8.72 2.53
CA ILE A 143 -12.90 -8.81 2.55
C ILE A 143 -12.39 -10.04 1.80
N ARG A 144 -13.07 -11.19 1.94
CA ARG A 144 -12.70 -12.42 1.22
C ARG A 144 -12.79 -12.23 -0.29
N LYS A 145 -13.89 -11.66 -0.78
CA LYS A 145 -14.08 -11.38 -2.21
C LYS A 145 -13.05 -10.38 -2.72
N PHE A 146 -12.77 -9.33 -1.94
CA PHE A 146 -11.76 -8.33 -2.24
C PHE A 146 -10.35 -8.94 -2.32
N GLY A 147 -9.95 -9.75 -1.34
CA GLY A 147 -8.66 -10.43 -1.32
C GLY A 147 -8.44 -11.37 -2.50
N ILE A 148 -9.47 -12.10 -2.90
CA ILE A 148 -9.42 -12.96 -4.10
C ILE A 148 -9.31 -12.10 -5.35
N ALA A 149 -10.17 -11.10 -5.51
CA ALA A 149 -10.26 -10.30 -6.73
C ALA A 149 -9.01 -9.44 -6.98
N GLU A 150 -8.42 -8.90 -5.92
CA GLU A 150 -7.35 -7.90 -6.03
C GLU A 150 -5.97 -8.46 -5.76
N PHE A 151 -5.86 -9.49 -4.92
CA PHE A 151 -4.56 -10.02 -4.48
C PHE A 151 -4.35 -11.49 -4.85
N ASP A 152 -5.35 -12.17 -5.43
CA ASP A 152 -5.32 -13.62 -5.67
C ASP A 152 -5.00 -14.42 -4.39
N ILE A 153 -5.46 -13.93 -3.23
CA ILE A 153 -5.25 -14.55 -1.93
C ILE A 153 -6.48 -15.40 -1.57
N TRP A 154 -6.25 -16.71 -1.44
CA TRP A 154 -7.23 -17.66 -0.93
C TRP A 154 -7.16 -17.70 0.60
N TYR A 155 -8.16 -17.14 1.27
CA TYR A 155 -8.27 -17.23 2.73
C TYR A 155 -8.73 -18.63 3.15
N GLU A 156 -7.83 -19.48 3.62
CA GLU A 156 -8.20 -20.77 4.24
C GLU A 156 -8.73 -20.60 5.69
N GLY A 157 -8.47 -19.47 6.37
CA GLY A 157 -8.74 -19.30 7.81
C GLY A 157 -9.91 -18.38 8.22
N LEU A 158 -10.69 -17.82 7.27
CA LEU A 158 -11.84 -16.96 7.59
C LEU A 158 -13.15 -17.73 7.78
N SER A 159 -13.27 -18.99 7.31
CA SER A 159 -14.52 -19.77 7.49
C SER A 159 -14.81 -20.00 8.97
N ASP A 160 -13.79 -20.36 9.74
CA ASP A 160 -14.01 -20.84 11.11
C ASP A 160 -14.31 -19.72 12.12
N ARG A 161 -13.93 -18.46 11.79
CA ARG A 161 -14.19 -17.29 12.65
C ARG A 161 -15.46 -16.52 12.29
N LEU A 162 -15.83 -16.46 11.01
CA LEU A 162 -17.08 -15.83 10.61
C LEU A 162 -18.29 -16.71 10.95
N GLU A 163 -18.14 -18.03 10.90
CA GLU A 163 -19.16 -18.98 11.39
C GLU A 163 -19.30 -18.95 12.92
N SER A 164 -18.24 -18.61 13.67
CA SER A 164 -18.32 -18.51 15.13
C SER A 164 -18.99 -17.23 15.64
N ASP A 165 -19.02 -16.16 14.84
CA ASP A 165 -19.60 -14.86 15.22
C ASP A 165 -21.07 -14.69 14.76
N GLY A 166 -21.75 -15.78 14.37
CA GLY A 166 -23.22 -15.84 14.36
C GLY A 166 -23.92 -15.23 13.14
N TYR A 167 -23.23 -15.02 12.02
CA TYR A 167 -23.90 -14.74 10.75
C TYR A 167 -24.39 -16.05 10.12
N LEU A 168 -25.55 -16.51 10.59
CA LEU A 168 -26.34 -17.51 9.88
C LEU A 168 -26.70 -16.95 8.50
N VAL A 169 -26.10 -17.52 7.45
CA VAL A 169 -26.64 -17.42 6.10
C VAL A 169 -27.81 -18.40 6.08
N GLU A 170 -29.04 -17.88 6.12
CA GLU A 170 -30.22 -18.69 5.78
C GLU A 170 -30.19 -18.97 4.26
N ASP A 171 -30.42 -20.23 3.90
CA ASP A 171 -30.52 -20.76 2.53
C ASP A 171 -31.64 -20.11 1.70
#